data_AF-A0A9E2PD47-F1
#
_entry.id   AF-A0A9E2PD47-F1
#
_cell.length_a   1.000
_cell.length_b   1.000
_cell.length_c   1.000
_cell.angle_alpha   90.00
_cell.angle_beta   90.00
_cell.angle_gamma   90.00
#
_symmetry.space_group_name_H-M   'P 1'
#
loop_
_entity.id
_entity.type
_entity.pdbx_description
1 polymer ?
#
loop_
_entity_poly.entity_id
_entity_poly.type
_entity_poly.pdbx_seq_one_letter_code
_entity_poly.pdbx_strand_id
1 'polypeptide(L)'
;MSIRENYEKREEGFMSPFGCPSSKSKGRVRQEKPCPVRTAFQRDRDRIVYSNAFRRLKHKTQVFLSPLGDHYRTRLTHTLEVAEIARTIARAMRLNEDLTEAIALGHDLGHTPFGHGGETALKGIYSPDFSHNEQSL
;
A
#
# COMPACT_ATOMS: atom_id res chain seq x y z
N MET A 1 -17.91 -21.28 11.42
CA MET A 1 -17.42 -20.32 10.40
C MET A 1 -16.83 -19.14 11.15
N SER A 2 -15.55 -18.81 10.92
CA SER A 2 -14.89 -17.68 11.58
C SER A 2 -15.36 -16.35 10.97
N ILE A 3 -15.06 -15.22 11.62
CA ILE A 3 -15.38 -13.88 11.09
C ILE A 3 -14.70 -13.66 9.73
N ARG A 4 -13.42 -14.06 9.60
CA ARG A 4 -12.69 -14.07 8.33
C ARG A 4 -13.44 -14.83 7.22
N GLU A 5 -13.86 -16.06 7.50
CA GLU A 5 -14.54 -16.92 6.52
C GLU A 5 -15.88 -16.31 6.07
N ASN A 6 -16.59 -15.63 6.98
CA ASN A 6 -17.79 -14.89 6.63
C ASN A 6 -17.49 -13.70 5.69
N TYR A 7 -16.38 -12.99 5.87
CA TYR A 7 -15.94 -11.93 4.96
C TYR A 7 -15.56 -12.49 3.58
N GLU A 8 -14.75 -13.55 3.55
CA GLU A 8 -14.34 -14.24 2.31
C GLU A 8 -15.57 -14.72 1.51
N LYS A 9 -16.57 -15.31 2.19
CA LYS A 9 -17.81 -15.73 1.55
C LYS A 9 -18.64 -14.55 0.99
N ARG A 10 -18.62 -13.39 1.65
CA ARG A 10 -19.29 -12.20 1.13
C ARG A 10 -18.61 -11.70 -0.13
N GLU A 11 -17.27 -11.63 -0.15
CA GLU A 11 -16.50 -11.24 -1.34
C GLU A 11 -16.93 -12.06 -2.58
N GLU A 12 -17.07 -13.37 -2.44
CA GLU A 12 -17.49 -14.25 -3.54
C GLU A 12 -18.89 -13.93 -4.10
N GLY A 13 -19.79 -13.38 -3.29
CA GLY A 13 -21.16 -13.10 -3.69
C GLY A 13 -21.39 -11.72 -4.32
N PHE A 14 -20.51 -10.74 -4.10
CA PHE A 14 -20.71 -9.36 -4.60
C PHE A 14 -19.60 -8.85 -5.53
N MET A 15 -18.43 -9.48 -5.53
CA MET A 15 -17.26 -9.01 -6.27
C MET A 15 -17.43 -9.21 -7.78
N SER A 16 -16.85 -8.28 -8.56
CA SER A 16 -16.76 -8.38 -10.01
C SER A 16 -16.02 -9.67 -10.43
N PRO A 17 -16.35 -10.28 -11.59
CA PRO A 17 -15.58 -11.41 -12.14
C PRO A 17 -14.09 -11.10 -12.35
N PHE A 18 -13.73 -9.82 -12.49
CA PHE A 18 -12.36 -9.34 -12.62
C PHE A 18 -11.69 -8.99 -11.28
N GLY A 19 -12.41 -9.12 -10.16
CA GLY A 19 -11.87 -8.88 -8.83
C GLY A 19 -11.03 -10.05 -8.31
N CYS A 20 -10.25 -9.79 -7.27
CA CYS A 20 -9.45 -10.79 -6.57
C CYS A 20 -10.03 -11.05 -5.17
N PRO A 21 -10.80 -12.14 -4.96
CA PRO A 21 -11.24 -12.54 -3.63
C PRO A 21 -10.04 -12.88 -2.74
N SER A 22 -10.09 -12.49 -1.48
CA SER A 22 -9.02 -12.78 -0.52
C SER A 22 -8.86 -14.28 -0.25
N SER A 23 -9.93 -15.07 -0.42
CA SER A 23 -9.90 -16.54 -0.39
C SER A 23 -9.04 -17.16 -1.50
N LYS A 24 -8.83 -16.43 -2.62
CA LYS A 24 -8.01 -16.84 -3.75
C LYS A 24 -6.57 -16.30 -3.71
N SER A 25 -6.14 -15.75 -2.57
CA SER A 25 -4.74 -15.35 -2.39
C SER A 25 -3.79 -16.53 -2.64
N LYS A 26 -2.66 -16.28 -3.29
CA LYS A 26 -1.58 -17.27 -3.45
C LYS A 26 -0.87 -17.60 -2.12
N GLY A 27 -1.26 -16.94 -1.02
CA GLY A 27 -0.66 -17.13 0.29
C GLY A 27 0.58 -16.28 0.50
N ARG A 28 1.40 -16.69 1.46
CA ARG A 28 2.61 -15.98 1.91
C ARG A 28 3.82 -16.88 1.75
N VAL A 29 4.98 -16.29 1.47
CA VAL A 29 6.27 -17.03 1.39
C VAL A 29 6.53 -17.84 2.65
N ARG A 30 6.34 -17.20 3.82
CA ARG A 30 6.33 -17.89 5.10
C ARG A 30 4.91 -18.30 5.45
N GLN A 31 4.68 -19.59 5.67
CA GLN A 31 3.37 -20.08 6.12
C GLN A 31 3.03 -19.50 7.49
N GLU A 32 1.78 -19.05 7.62
CA GLU A 32 1.25 -18.48 8.84
C GLU A 32 -0.18 -18.95 9.03
N LYS A 33 -0.57 -19.18 10.29
CA LYS A 33 -1.96 -19.50 10.60
C LYS A 33 -2.89 -18.36 10.13
N PRO A 34 -4.02 -18.65 9.46
CA PRO A 34 -5.02 -17.65 9.13
C PRO A 34 -5.54 -16.94 10.38
N CYS A 35 -5.82 -15.65 10.28
CA CYS A 35 -6.44 -14.90 11.38
C CYS A 35 -7.92 -15.29 11.46
N PRO A 36 -8.51 -15.50 12.65
CA PRO A 36 -9.93 -15.80 12.75
C PRO A 36 -10.83 -14.63 12.33
N VAL A 37 -10.29 -13.40 12.31
CA VAL A 37 -11.03 -12.16 12.06
C VAL A 37 -10.72 -11.54 10.70
N ARG A 38 -9.44 -11.33 10.38
CA ARG A 38 -9.01 -10.55 9.21
C ARG A 38 -8.73 -11.43 8.00
N THR A 39 -9.13 -10.95 6.81
CA THR A 39 -8.75 -11.55 5.53
C THR A 39 -7.24 -11.41 5.25
N ALA A 40 -6.73 -12.10 4.24
CA ALA A 40 -5.32 -12.01 3.86
C ALA A 40 -4.89 -10.56 3.59
N PHE A 41 -5.70 -9.80 2.84
CA PHE A 41 -5.39 -8.43 2.42
C PHE A 41 -5.58 -7.41 3.53
N GLN A 42 -6.57 -7.61 4.43
CA GLN A 42 -6.69 -6.78 5.65
C GLN A 42 -5.45 -6.89 6.52
N ARG A 43 -4.87 -8.09 6.64
CA ARG A 43 -3.61 -8.29 7.37
C ARG A 43 -2.43 -7.59 6.70
N ASP A 44 -2.40 -7.55 5.36
CA ASP A 44 -1.34 -6.87 4.60
C ASP A 44 -1.40 -5.36 4.82
N ARG A 45 -2.60 -4.79 4.68
CA ARG A 45 -2.86 -3.38 4.99
C ARG A 45 -2.35 -3.00 6.37
N ASP A 46 -2.73 -3.77 7.40
CA ASP A 46 -2.34 -3.47 8.78
C ASP A 46 -0.80 -3.54 8.95
N ARG A 47 -0.15 -4.55 8.36
CA ARG A 47 1.32 -4.68 8.42
C ARG A 47 2.03 -3.49 7.77
N ILE A 48 1.52 -3.03 6.63
CA ILE A 48 2.05 -1.86 5.92
C ILE A 48 1.94 -0.62 6.82
N VAL A 49 0.74 -0.35 7.36
CA VAL A 49 0.48 0.81 8.22
C VAL A 49 1.38 0.83 9.46
N TYR A 50 1.63 -0.33 10.07
CA TYR A 50 2.49 -0.43 11.26
C TYR A 50 3.99 -0.56 10.97
N SER A 51 4.40 -0.53 9.69
CA SER A 51 5.80 -0.59 9.32
C SER A 51 6.54 0.71 9.63
N ASN A 52 7.85 0.61 9.89
CA ASN A 52 8.69 1.79 10.06
C ASN A 52 8.83 2.59 8.76
N ALA A 53 8.79 1.92 7.60
CA ALA A 53 8.82 2.59 6.30
C ALA A 53 7.61 3.52 6.13
N PHE A 54 6.41 3.06 6.47
CA PHE A 54 5.19 3.85 6.39
C PHE A 54 5.22 5.05 7.36
N ARG A 55 5.65 4.84 8.62
CA ARG A 55 5.82 5.94 9.59
C ARG A 55 6.76 7.03 9.08
N ARG A 56 7.83 6.66 8.37
CA ARG A 56 8.82 7.61 7.81
C ARG A 56 8.24 8.47 6.68
N LEU A 57 7.15 8.06 6.02
CA LEU A 57 6.50 8.88 4.98
C LEU A 57 6.02 10.23 5.51
N LYS A 58 5.70 10.32 6.81
CA LYS A 58 5.36 11.59 7.48
C LYS A 58 6.46 12.63 7.34
N HIS A 59 7.72 12.19 7.30
CA HIS A 59 8.90 13.05 7.30
C HIS A 59 9.54 13.18 5.90
N LYS A 60 8.91 12.63 4.86
CA LYS A 60 9.36 12.77 3.47
C LYS A 60 8.42 13.72 2.74
N THR A 61 8.97 14.75 2.13
CA THR A 61 8.18 15.69 1.33
C THR A 61 7.80 15.09 -0.02
N GLN A 62 6.62 15.46 -0.51
CA GLN A 62 6.22 15.25 -1.90
C GLN A 62 6.56 16.56 -2.64
N VAL A 63 7.52 16.50 -3.57
CA VAL A 63 7.89 17.59 -4.51
C VAL A 63 8.66 18.80 -3.94
N PHE A 64 8.43 19.28 -2.71
CA PHE A 64 9.08 20.51 -2.21
C PHE A 64 10.17 20.26 -1.15
N LEU A 65 11.34 20.87 -1.31
CA LEU A 65 12.51 20.71 -0.44
C LEU A 65 12.53 21.65 0.78
N SER A 66 11.74 22.73 0.77
CA SER A 66 11.72 23.71 1.85
C SER A 66 10.42 24.53 1.79
N PRO A 67 9.37 24.12 2.51
CA PRO A 67 8.12 24.86 2.51
C PRO A 67 8.18 26.02 3.51
N LEU A 68 8.01 27.24 3.02
CA LEU A 68 7.87 28.46 3.83
C LEU A 68 6.43 28.63 4.40
N GLY A 69 5.59 27.59 4.32
CA GLY A 69 4.19 27.63 4.78
C GLY A 69 3.65 26.27 5.20
N ASP A 70 2.42 26.24 5.73
CA ASP A 70 1.94 25.12 6.57
C ASP A 70 1.24 23.98 5.82
N HIS A 71 0.91 24.14 4.53
CA HIS A 71 -0.02 23.25 3.79
C HIS A 71 0.65 22.34 2.74
N TYR A 72 1.89 21.92 2.95
CA TYR A 72 2.58 21.10 1.96
C TYR A 72 2.32 19.62 2.15
N ARG A 73 2.17 18.92 1.02
CA ARG A 73 1.96 17.48 1.02
C ARG A 73 3.25 16.75 1.40
N THR A 74 3.13 15.90 2.40
CA THR A 74 4.11 14.84 2.67
C THR A 74 3.78 13.63 1.78
N ARG A 75 4.71 12.69 1.69
CA ARG A 75 4.41 11.38 1.08
C ARG A 75 3.29 10.68 1.81
N LEU A 76 3.22 10.79 3.14
CA LEU A 76 2.12 10.20 3.90
C LEU A 76 0.76 10.77 3.45
N THR A 77 0.61 12.09 3.34
CA THR A 77 -0.64 12.69 2.88
C THR A 77 -0.97 12.31 1.44
N HIS A 78 0.04 12.24 0.57
CA HIS A 78 -0.16 11.75 -0.80
C HIS A 78 -0.63 10.28 -0.83
N THR A 79 0.01 9.41 -0.07
CA THR A 79 -0.36 7.99 0.05
C THR A 79 -1.79 7.81 0.57
N LEU A 80 -2.24 8.63 1.52
CA LEU A 80 -3.61 8.61 2.01
C LEU A 80 -4.62 9.06 0.94
N GLU A 81 -4.31 10.13 0.19
CA GLU A 81 -5.14 10.58 -0.94
C GLU A 81 -5.25 9.52 -2.05
N VAL A 82 -4.13 8.87 -2.39
CA VAL A 82 -4.10 7.77 -3.37
C VAL A 82 -4.94 6.59 -2.87
N ALA A 83 -4.82 6.20 -1.60
CA ALA A 83 -5.62 5.12 -1.02
C ALA A 83 -7.13 5.43 -1.08
N GLU A 84 -7.53 6.65 -0.76
CA GLU A 84 -8.95 7.06 -0.81
C GLU A 84 -9.52 7.01 -2.23
N ILE A 85 -8.79 7.56 -3.21
CA ILE A 85 -9.19 7.54 -4.62
C ILE A 85 -9.25 6.11 -5.14
N ALA A 86 -8.21 5.31 -4.86
CA ALA A 86 -8.12 3.94 -5.34
C ALA A 86 -9.25 3.06 -4.77
N ARG A 87 -9.59 3.23 -3.48
CA ARG A 87 -10.75 2.55 -2.88
C ARG A 87 -12.07 2.98 -3.48
N THR A 88 -12.24 4.26 -3.78
CA THR A 88 -13.45 4.77 -4.44
C THR A 88 -13.65 4.11 -5.81
N ILE A 89 -12.59 4.00 -6.60
CA ILE A 89 -12.61 3.32 -7.90
C ILE A 89 -12.89 1.82 -7.69
N ALA A 90 -12.19 1.16 -6.77
CA ALA A 90 -12.39 -0.25 -6.47
C ALA A 90 -13.83 -0.56 -6.05
N ARG A 91 -14.43 0.28 -5.21
CA ARG A 91 -15.82 0.15 -4.78
C ARG A 91 -16.79 0.26 -5.96
N ALA A 92 -16.63 1.28 -6.80
CA ALA A 92 -17.47 1.50 -7.97
C ALA A 92 -17.42 0.30 -8.94
N MET A 93 -16.25 -0.32 -9.07
CA MET A 93 -16.01 -1.47 -9.94
C MET A 93 -16.23 -2.83 -9.27
N ARG A 94 -16.63 -2.85 -7.99
CA ARG A 94 -16.76 -4.06 -7.15
C ARG A 94 -15.49 -4.92 -7.14
N LEU A 95 -14.33 -4.28 -7.08
CA LEU A 95 -13.03 -4.91 -6.86
C LEU A 95 -12.75 -5.05 -5.35
N ASN A 96 -11.66 -5.71 -4.97
CA ASN A 96 -11.30 -5.89 -3.57
C ASN A 96 -10.72 -4.59 -2.97
N GLU A 97 -11.51 -3.86 -2.19
CA GLU A 97 -11.08 -2.59 -1.56
C GLU A 97 -9.87 -2.77 -0.63
N ASP A 98 -9.79 -3.86 0.13
CA ASP A 98 -8.70 -4.10 1.08
C ASP A 98 -7.37 -4.39 0.35
N LEU A 99 -7.40 -5.13 -0.77
CA LEU A 99 -6.22 -5.34 -1.62
C LEU A 99 -5.76 -4.02 -2.25
N THR A 100 -6.69 -3.25 -2.81
CA THR A 100 -6.39 -1.95 -3.42
C THR A 100 -5.78 -1.00 -2.41
N GLU A 101 -6.34 -0.92 -1.20
CA GLU A 101 -5.81 -0.08 -0.13
C GLU A 101 -4.41 -0.55 0.30
N ALA A 102 -4.19 -1.85 0.48
CA ALA A 102 -2.87 -2.38 0.82
C ALA A 102 -1.80 -1.98 -0.22
N ILE A 103 -2.10 -2.13 -1.51
CA ILE A 103 -1.20 -1.72 -2.60
C ILE A 103 -0.95 -0.21 -2.55
N ALA A 104 -2.02 0.59 -2.44
CA ALA A 104 -1.91 2.05 -2.39
C ALA A 104 -1.07 2.53 -1.19
N LEU A 105 -1.22 1.92 -0.02
CA LEU A 105 -0.42 2.26 1.16
C LEU A 105 1.05 1.80 1.05
N GLY A 106 1.30 0.71 0.31
CA GLY A 106 2.62 0.11 0.16
C GLY A 106 3.46 0.67 -0.99
N HIS A 107 2.85 1.29 -2.00
CA HIS A 107 3.56 1.61 -3.25
C HIS A 107 4.76 2.55 -3.06
N ASP A 108 4.68 3.46 -2.11
CA ASP A 108 5.62 4.57 -1.95
C ASP A 108 6.63 4.39 -0.80
N LEU A 109 6.69 3.19 -0.21
CA LEU A 109 7.53 2.92 0.98
C LEU A 109 9.03 3.08 0.70
N GLY A 110 9.48 2.62 -0.47
CA GLY A 110 10.86 2.59 -0.92
C GLY A 110 11.42 3.95 -1.37
N HIS A 111 10.59 5.00 -1.37
CA HIS A 111 11.04 6.28 -1.90
C HIS A 111 12.19 6.87 -1.08
N THR A 112 13.22 7.34 -1.77
CA THR A 112 14.36 8.03 -1.16
C THR A 112 13.94 9.32 -0.46
N PRO A 113 14.78 9.82 0.49
CA PRO A 113 14.76 11.23 0.83
C PRO A 113 14.81 12.11 -0.43
N PHE A 114 14.22 13.30 -0.37
CA PHE A 114 14.27 14.30 -1.46
C PHE A 114 13.64 13.85 -2.79
N GLY A 115 12.75 12.85 -2.77
CA GLY A 115 12.02 12.44 -3.96
C GLY A 115 12.95 11.97 -5.08
N HIS A 116 12.59 12.26 -6.33
CA HIS A 116 13.36 11.82 -7.50
C HIS A 116 14.82 12.30 -7.49
N GLY A 117 15.13 13.41 -6.81
CA GLY A 117 16.51 13.87 -6.64
C GLY A 117 17.36 12.86 -5.87
N GLY A 118 16.81 12.27 -4.80
CA GLY A 118 17.48 11.20 -4.07
C GLY A 118 17.61 9.91 -4.87
N GLU A 119 16.61 9.58 -5.69
CA GLU A 119 16.67 8.41 -6.57
C GLU A 119 17.78 8.57 -7.63
N THR A 120 17.83 9.73 -8.30
CA THR A 120 18.90 10.05 -9.27
C THR A 120 20.28 10.02 -8.62
N ALA A 121 20.41 10.54 -7.40
CA ALA A 121 21.67 10.49 -6.67
C ALA A 121 22.10 9.04 -6.38
N LEU A 122 21.20 8.19 -5.89
CA LEU A 122 21.51 6.77 -5.65
C LEU A 122 21.83 6.00 -6.93
N LYS A 123 21.22 6.36 -8.06
CA LYS A 123 21.60 5.81 -9.37
C LYS A 123 23.04 6.10 -9.74
N GLY A 124 23.53 7.30 -9.40
CA GLY A 124 24.90 7.71 -9.68
C GLY A 124 25.96 7.11 -8.73
N ILE A 125 25.62 6.87 -7.47
CA ILE A 125 26.62 6.50 -6.43
C ILE A 125 26.51 5.08 -5.89
N TYR A 126 25.37 4.42 -6.08
CA TYR A 126 25.11 3.09 -5.51
C TYR A 126 24.82 2.05 -6.59
N SER A 127 23.74 2.24 -7.36
CA SER A 127 23.37 1.30 -8.42
C SER A 127 22.51 1.99 -9.47
N PRO A 128 22.86 1.91 -10.77
CA PRO A 128 22.06 2.50 -11.84
C PRO A 128 20.64 1.91 -11.92
N ASP A 129 20.44 0.71 -11.38
CA ASP A 129 19.16 0.01 -11.35
C ASP A 129 18.29 0.37 -10.13
N PHE A 130 18.77 1.24 -9.24
CA PHE A 130 18.00 1.66 -8.07
C PHE A 130 16.67 2.29 -8.49
N SER A 131 15.55 1.77 -8.00
CA SER A 131 14.23 2.35 -8.21
C SER A 131 13.41 2.29 -6.93
N HIS A 132 12.58 3.31 -6.68
CA HIS A 132 11.79 3.35 -5.45
C HIS A 132 10.76 2.22 -5.37
N ASN A 133 10.23 1.76 -6.52
CA ASN A 133 9.24 0.69 -6.56
C ASN A 133 9.84 -0.66 -6.19
N GLU A 134 11.04 -0.99 -6.67
CA GLU A 134 11.73 -2.22 -6.27
C GLU A 134 12.15 -2.15 -4.80
N GLN A 135 12.55 -0.97 -4.32
CA GLN A 135 12.89 -0.74 -2.92
C GLN A 135 11.67 -0.83 -1.97
N SER A 136 10.44 -0.79 -2.50
CA SER A 136 9.20 -0.98 -1.73
C SER A 136 8.84 -2.45 -1.48
N LEU A 137 9.46 -3.41 -2.19
CA LEU A 137 9.21 -4.86 -2.09
C LEU A 137 9.94 -5.49 -0.89
#